data_AF-A0A8H3KQT6-F1
#
_entry.id   AF-A0A8H3KQT6-F1
#
_cell.length_a   1.000
_cell.length_b   1.000
_cell.length_c   1.000
_cell.angle_alpha   90.00
_cell.angle_beta   90.00
_cell.angle_gamma   90.00
#
_symmetry.space_group_name_H-M   'P 1'
#
loop_
_entity.id
_entity.type
_entity.pdbx_description
1 polymer ?
#
loop_
_entity_poly.entity_id
_entity_poly.type
_entity_poly.pdbx_seq_one_letter_code
_entity_poly.pdbx_strand_id
1 'polypeptide(L)'
;MEVIEKVLRDAKIDKSLINEIILISYSLYIPNIQRILSEFFNGKELNKSINPNEAAAYGAAIQAAILSDDTSKKTQDLLLIDTIPSSFSIETLP
;
A
#
# COMPACT_ATOMS: atom_id res chain seq x y z
N MET A 1 -13.04 -4.81 -9.38
CA MET A 1 -11.57 -4.86 -9.54
C MET A 1 -10.99 -3.64 -10.25
N GLU A 2 -11.82 -2.77 -10.83
CA GLU A 2 -11.44 -1.56 -11.57
C GLU A 2 -10.33 -0.71 -10.93
N VAL A 3 -10.42 -0.43 -9.62
CA VAL A 3 -9.40 0.36 -8.91
C VAL A 3 -8.03 -0.32 -8.93
N ILE A 4 -7.97 -1.63 -8.69
CA ILE A 4 -6.72 -2.40 -8.68
C ILE A 4 -6.12 -2.41 -10.08
N GLU A 5 -6.94 -2.61 -11.12
CA GLU A 5 -6.47 -2.56 -12.50
C GLU A 5 -5.96 -1.18 -12.89
N LYS A 6 -6.62 -0.10 -12.42
CA LYS A 6 -6.15 1.26 -12.62
C LYS A 6 -4.77 1.47 -11.99
N VAL A 7 -4.59 1.07 -10.74
CA VAL A 7 -3.30 1.18 -10.04
C VAL A 7 -2.19 0.42 -10.78
N LEU A 8 -2.46 -0.79 -11.27
CA LEU A 8 -1.49 -1.56 -12.07
C LEU A 8 -1.12 -0.86 -13.37
N ARG A 9 -2.09 -0.27 -14.07
CA ARG A 9 -1.85 0.53 -15.29
C ARG A 9 -1.03 1.78 -15.00
N ASP A 10 -1.39 2.53 -13.97
CA ASP A 10 -0.71 3.77 -13.57
C ASP A 10 0.73 3.48 -13.14
N ALA A 11 0.96 2.36 -12.44
CA ALA A 11 2.29 1.87 -12.06
C ALA A 11 3.08 1.26 -13.24
N LYS A 12 2.42 0.96 -14.37
CA LYS A 12 2.99 0.26 -15.53
C LYS A 12 3.58 -1.11 -15.19
N ILE A 13 2.93 -1.83 -14.28
CA ILE A 13 3.37 -3.14 -13.78
C ILE A 13 2.30 -4.19 -14.11
N ASP A 14 2.73 -5.33 -14.65
CA ASP A 14 1.84 -6.47 -14.84
C ASP A 14 1.53 -7.15 -13.49
N LYS A 15 0.30 -7.65 -13.33
CA LYS A 15 -0.13 -8.31 -12.09
C LYS A 15 0.74 -9.50 -11.67
N SER A 16 1.44 -10.15 -12.61
CA SER A 16 2.37 -11.26 -12.33
C SER A 16 3.65 -10.80 -11.61
N LEU A 17 4.02 -9.53 -11.75
CA LEU A 17 5.21 -8.96 -11.11
C LEU A 17 4.96 -8.55 -9.65
N ILE A 18 3.70 -8.56 -9.19
CA ILE A 18 3.38 -8.29 -7.78
C ILE A 18 3.96 -9.39 -6.91
N ASN A 19 4.89 -9.07 -6.01
CA ASN A 19 5.58 -10.05 -5.16
C ASN A 19 4.75 -10.49 -3.94
N GLU A 20 4.03 -9.57 -3.31
CA GLU A 20 3.22 -9.85 -2.12
C GLU A 20 1.91 -9.07 -2.15
N ILE A 21 0.88 -9.60 -1.50
CA ILE A 21 -0.43 -8.95 -1.33
C ILE A 21 -0.73 -8.93 0.16
N ILE A 22 -0.65 -7.75 0.77
CA ILE A 22 -0.87 -7.57 2.21
C ILE A 22 -2.29 -7.02 2.45
N LEU A 23 -3.04 -7.62 3.38
CA LEU A 23 -4.40 -7.22 3.72
C LEU A 23 -4.43 -6.35 4.99
N ILE A 24 -4.84 -5.08 4.88
CA ILE A 24 -4.80 -4.10 5.98
C ILE A 24 -6.19 -3.73 6.54
N SER A 25 -7.29 -4.18 5.91
CA SER A 25 -8.65 -3.87 6.36
C SER A 25 -9.41 -5.12 6.81
N TYR A 26 -10.19 -4.99 7.88
CA TYR A 26 -11.04 -6.07 8.41
C TYR A 26 -12.04 -6.61 7.36
N SER A 27 -12.56 -5.75 6.47
CA SER A 27 -13.45 -6.20 5.40
C SER A 27 -12.79 -7.18 4.43
N LEU A 28 -11.46 -7.16 4.32
CA LEU A 28 -10.69 -8.08 3.48
C LEU A 28 -10.54 -9.48 4.11
N TYR A 29 -11.07 -9.71 5.32
CA TYR A 29 -11.15 -11.03 5.94
C TYR A 29 -12.37 -11.85 5.51
N ILE A 30 -13.29 -11.25 4.75
CA ILE A 30 -14.42 -11.96 4.16
C ILE A 30 -13.88 -13.00 3.16
N PRO A 31 -14.17 -14.30 3.33
CA PRO A 31 -13.59 -15.37 2.51
C PRO A 31 -13.81 -15.19 1.00
N ASN A 32 -14.99 -14.70 0.60
CA ASN A 32 -15.29 -14.47 -0.81
C ASN A 32 -14.42 -13.36 -1.42
N ILE A 33 -14.12 -12.30 -0.66
CA ILE A 33 -13.23 -11.23 -1.13
C ILE A 33 -11.81 -11.75 -1.31
N GLN A 34 -11.32 -12.56 -0.35
CA GLN A 34 -10.00 -13.19 -0.44
C GLN A 34 -9.89 -14.10 -1.67
N ARG A 35 -10.93 -14.89 -1.93
CA ARG A 35 -10.98 -15.75 -3.12
C ARG A 35 -10.90 -14.92 -4.40
N ILE A 36 -11.72 -13.88 -4.53
CA ILE A 36 -11.73 -13.00 -5.71
C ILE A 36 -10.38 -12.30 -5.91
N LEU A 37 -9.75 -11.82 -4.83
CA LEU A 37 -8.42 -11.21 -4.88
C LEU A 37 -7.35 -12.21 -5.32
N SER A 38 -7.33 -13.40 -4.70
CA SER A 38 -6.37 -14.45 -5.05
C SER A 38 -6.53 -14.87 -6.51
N GLU A 39 -7.77 -15.14 -6.97
CA GLU A 39 -8.07 -15.47 -8.37
C GLU A 39 -7.61 -14.38 -9.34
N PHE A 40 -7.85 -13.11 -9.00
CA PHE A 40 -7.40 -11.98 -9.82
C PHE A 40 -5.87 -11.94 -9.98
N PHE A 41 -5.14 -12.24 -8.91
CA PHE A 41 -3.68 -12.36 -8.89
C PHE A 41 -3.20 -13.79 -9.20
N ASN A 42 -3.92 -14.53 -10.05
CA ASN A 42 -3.54 -15.86 -10.56
C ASN A 42 -3.34 -16.93 -9.47
N GLY A 43 -4.19 -16.92 -8.44
CA GLY A 43 -4.15 -17.87 -7.33
C GLY A 43 -3.08 -17.57 -6.28
N LYS A 44 -2.53 -16.35 -6.27
CA LYS A 44 -1.49 -15.97 -5.33
C LYS A 44 -1.99 -16.01 -3.88
N GLU A 45 -1.14 -16.49 -2.98
CA GLU A 45 -1.43 -16.51 -1.54
C GLU A 45 -1.42 -15.08 -0.98
N LEU A 46 -2.44 -14.76 -0.18
CA LEU A 46 -2.59 -13.45 0.45
C LEU A 46 -1.83 -13.44 1.79
N ASN A 47 -0.96 -12.47 1.97
CA ASN A 47 -0.16 -12.31 3.18
C ASN A 47 -1.05 -11.80 4.34
N LYS A 48 -1.11 -12.61 5.40
CA LYS A 48 -1.88 -12.35 6.64
C LYS A 48 -0.97 -12.23 7.87
N SER A 49 0.34 -12.09 7.68
CA SER A 49 1.33 -12.02 8.77
C SER A 49 1.29 -10.70 9.55
N ILE A 50 0.68 -9.65 8.97
CA ILE A 50 0.59 -8.32 9.58
C ILE A 50 -0.79 -8.12 10.19
N ASN A 51 -0.84 -7.58 11.42
CA ASN A 51 -2.09 -7.21 12.07
C ASN A 51 -2.70 -5.97 11.40
N PRO A 52 -3.88 -6.06 10.76
CA PRO A 52 -4.50 -4.97 10.02
C PRO A 52 -4.85 -3.77 10.91
N ASN A 53 -5.19 -4.02 12.18
CA ASN A 53 -5.63 -2.98 13.11
C ASN A 53 -4.47 -2.09 13.58
N GLU A 54 -3.25 -2.63 13.54
CA GLU A 54 -2.06 -1.98 14.12
C GLU A 54 -1.08 -1.52 13.04
N ALA A 55 -1.11 -2.09 11.84
CA ALA A 55 -0.16 -1.80 10.77
C ALA A 55 -0.01 -0.31 10.47
N ALA A 56 -1.14 0.40 10.33
CA ALA A 56 -1.15 1.83 10.03
C ALA A 56 -0.58 2.65 11.20
N ALA A 57 -0.97 2.33 12.44
CA ALA A 57 -0.47 3.01 13.63
C ALA A 57 1.02 2.75 13.86
N TYR A 58 1.48 1.53 13.61
CA TYR A 58 2.88 1.15 13.73
C TYR A 58 3.76 1.87 12.70
N GLY A 59 3.34 1.91 11.44
CA GLY A 59 4.03 2.67 10.39
C GLY A 59 4.07 4.17 10.71
N ALA A 60 2.97 4.74 11.21
CA ALA A 60 2.91 6.14 11.63
C ALA A 60 3.85 6.43 12.82
N ALA A 61 3.93 5.53 13.80
CA ALA A 61 4.83 5.67 14.94
C ALA A 61 6.32 5.64 14.50
N ILE A 62 6.67 4.76 13.55
CA ILE A 62 8.01 4.74 12.96
C ILE A 62 8.30 6.07 12.26
N GLN A 63 7.37 6.57 11.44
CA GLN A 63 7.54 7.84 10.75
C GLN A 63 7.67 9.01 11.74
N ALA A 64 6.90 9.01 12.83
CA ALA A 64 6.99 10.03 13.88
C ALA A 64 8.34 10.00 14.61
N ALA A 65 8.87 8.81 14.91
CA ALA A 65 10.20 8.65 15.51
C ALA A 65 11.30 9.19 14.58
N ILE A 66 11.21 8.90 13.27
CA ILE A 66 12.13 9.44 12.26
C ILE A 66 12.08 10.97 12.23
N LEU A 67 10.89 11.56 12.23
CA LEU A 67 10.71 13.02 12.24
C LEU A 67 11.15 13.68 13.56
N SER A 68 11.20 12.91 14.65
CA SER A 68 11.62 13.39 15.99
C SER A 68 13.12 13.18 16.25
N ASP A 69 13.86 12.70 15.24
CA ASP A 69 15.28 12.34 15.33
C ASP A 69 15.59 11.25 16.38
N ASP A 70 14.56 10.52 16.84
CA ASP A 70 14.66 9.36 17.74
C ASP A 70 14.77 8.08 16.91
N THR A 71 15.87 7.97 16.16
CA THR A 71 16.10 6.87 15.21
C THR A 71 17.02 5.78 15.77
N SER A 72 16.72 4.53 15.43
CA SER A 72 17.63 3.41 15.63
C SER A 72 18.42 3.14 14.35
N LYS A 73 19.49 2.34 14.42
CA LYS A 73 20.21 1.86 13.22
C LYS A 73 19.30 1.23 12.14
N LYS A 74 18.12 0.74 12.52
CA LYS A 74 17.16 0.11 11.59
C LYS A 74 16.25 1.11 10.87
N THR A 75 16.14 2.34 11.37
CA THR A 75 15.25 3.37 10.81
C THR A 75 16.00 4.53 10.15
N GLN A 76 17.33 4.62 10.34
CA GLN A 76 18.17 5.66 9.73
C GLN A 76 18.18 5.64 8.20
N ASP A 77 18.13 4.45 7.58
CA ASP A 77 18.17 4.31 6.12
C ASP A 77 16.78 4.25 5.47
N LEU A 78 15.72 4.53 6.24
CA LEU A 78 14.34 4.46 5.72
C LEU A 78 14.02 5.73 4.93
N LEU A 79 13.89 5.58 3.61
CA LEU A 79 13.42 6.63 2.71
C LEU A 79 11.98 6.34 2.27
N LEU A 80 11.06 7.25 2.61
CA LEU A 80 9.67 7.21 2.16
C LEU A 80 9.46 8.18 1.00
N ILE A 81 9.08 7.66 -0.16
CA ILE A 81 8.71 8.44 -1.34
C ILE A 81 7.23 8.15 -1.62
N ASP A 82 6.40 9.18 -1.59
CA ASP A 82 4.95 9.08 -1.82
C ASP A 82 4.53 9.88 -3.06
N THR A 83 3.32 9.63 -3.54
CA THR A 83 2.72 10.26 -4.73
C THR A 83 1.47 11.06 -4.36
N ILE A 84 1.19 12.11 -5.12
CA ILE A 84 -0.05 12.88 -4.98
C ILE A 84 -1.14 12.17 -5.79
N PRO A 85 -2.32 11.86 -5.22
CA PRO A 85 -3.33 11.03 -5.88
C PRO A 85 -4.04 11.71 -7.05
N SER A 86 -4.00 13.05 -7.10
CA SER A 86 -4.72 13.86 -8.08
C SER A 86 -3.78 14.83 -8.78
N SER A 87 -3.96 14.97 -10.08
CA SER A 87 -3.30 16.02 -10.87
C SER A 87 -3.74 17.40 -10.39
N PHE A 88 -2.80 18.35 -10.34
CA PHE A 88 -3.07 19.75 -10.03
C PHE A 88 -2.79 20.61 -11.26
N SER A 89 -3.69 21.53 -11.57
CA SER A 89 -3.54 22.52 -12.63
C SER A 89 -3.83 23.90 -12.07
N ILE A 90 -3.10 24.91 -12.54
CA ILE A 90 -3.37 26.31 -12.23
C ILE A 90 -3.81 27.04 -13.50
N GLU A 91 -4.85 27.87 -13.38
CA GLU A 91 -5.25 28.81 -14.43
C GLU A 91 -4.79 30.21 -14.02
N THR A 92 -4.02 30.85 -14.89
CA THR A 92 -3.62 32.25 -14.70
C THR A 92 -4.61 33.15 -15.44
N LEU A 93 -5.30 34.03 -14.72
CA LEU A 93 -6.13 35.06 -15.32
C LEU A 93 -5.22 36.12 -15.99
N PRO A 94 -5.63 36.66 -17.16
CA PRO A 94 -4.88 37.69 -17.85
C PRO A 94 -4.81 39.02 -17.06
#